data_AF-A0A1Y0RM90-F1
#
_entry.id   AF-A0A1Y0RM90-F1
#
_cell.length_a   1.000
_cell.length_b   1.000
_cell.length_c   1.000
_cell.angle_alpha   90.00
_cell.angle_beta   90.00
_cell.angle_gamma   90.00
#
_symmetry.space_group_name_H-M   'P 1'
#
loop_
_entity.id
_entity.type
_entity.pdbx_description
1 polymer ?
#
loop_
_entity_poly.entity_id
_entity_poly.type
_entity_poly.pdbx_seq_one_letter_code
_entity_poly.pdbx_strand_id
1 'polypeptide(L)' 'MRRLSRKTLTHQNTIIAAKNFLQEMDNGATLEELKFISSAADDIALFWHLIGNPEEIPLQELQG' A
#
# COMPACT_ATOMS: atom_id res chain seq x y z
N MET A 1 23.53 14.18 -3.43
CA MET A 1 22.40 13.76 -2.56
C MET A 1 21.25 13.26 -3.44
N ARG A 2 21.06 11.94 -3.64
CA ARG A 2 19.95 11.36 -4.45
C ARG A 2 19.41 10.02 -3.91
N ARG A 3 19.58 9.72 -2.62
CA ARG A 3 19.08 8.46 -2.01
C ARG A 3 17.76 8.62 -1.25
N LEU A 4 17.39 9.84 -0.86
CA LEU A 4 16.15 10.10 -0.12
C LEU A 4 14.90 9.83 -0.97
N SER A 5 14.93 10.21 -2.26
CA SER A 5 13.77 10.13 -3.15
C SER A 5 13.25 8.72 -3.38
N ARG A 6 14.14 7.73 -3.52
CA ARG A 6 13.74 6.34 -3.82
C ARG A 6 13.13 5.65 -2.60
N LYS A 7 13.68 5.86 -1.41
CA LYS A 7 13.14 5.30 -0.17
C LYS A 7 11.76 5.87 0.15
N THR A 8 11.58 7.18 -0.05
CA THR A 8 10.27 7.82 0.09
C THR A 8 9.27 7.31 -0.93
N LEU A 9 9.67 7.12 -2.19
CA LEU A 9 8.80 6.60 -3.25
C LEU A 9 8.35 5.15 -2.98
N THR A 10 9.27 4.26 -2.62
CA THR A 10 8.96 2.87 -2.22
C THR A 10 7.98 2.82 -1.05
N HIS A 11 8.17 3.69 -0.06
CA HIS A 11 7.29 3.77 1.10
C HIS A 11 5.88 4.25 0.70
N GLN A 12 5.79 5.29 -0.13
CA GLN A 12 4.51 5.80 -0.64
C GLN A 12 3.77 4.77 -1.52
N ASN A 13 4.46 4.11 -2.44
CA ASN A 13 3.87 3.05 -3.26
C ASN A 13 3.29 1.92 -2.41
N THR A 14 4.01 1.53 -1.35
CA THR A 14 3.57 0.48 -0.42
C THR A 14 2.32 0.90 0.37
N ILE A 15 2.27 2.15 0.83
CA ILE A 15 1.09 2.72 1.50
C ILE A 15 -0.12 2.71 0.55
N ILE A 16 0.07 3.13 -0.70
CA ILE A 16 -1.00 3.14 -1.71
C ILE A 16 -1.50 1.73 -1.98
N ALA A 17 -0.59 0.77 -2.15
CA ALA A 17 -0.94 -0.64 -2.35
C ALA A 17 -1.74 -1.19 -1.16
N ALA A 18 -1.31 -0.92 0.08
CA ALA A 18 -2.01 -1.37 1.28
C ALA A 18 -3.42 -0.76 1.39
N LYS A 19 -3.56 0.54 1.10
CA LYS A 19 -4.85 1.22 1.07
C LYS A 19 -5.80 0.61 0.04
N ASN A 20 -5.33 0.44 -1.19
CA ASN A 20 -6.11 -0.16 -2.27
C ASN A 20 -6.51 -1.61 -1.93
N PHE A 21 -5.60 -2.38 -1.33
CA PHE A 21 -5.89 -3.76 -0.93
C PHE A 21 -7.05 -3.83 0.06
N LEU A 22 -7.02 -3.00 1.11
CA LEU A 22 -8.07 -2.98 2.13
C LEU A 22 -9.41 -2.52 1.55
N GLN A 23 -9.41 -1.49 0.71
CA GLN A 23 -10.61 -1.00 0.05
C GLN A 23 -11.23 -2.06 -0.88
N GLU A 24 -10.41 -2.70 -1.71
CA GLU A 24 -10.89 -3.72 -2.64
C GLU A 24 -11.34 -4.99 -1.91
N MET A 25 -10.68 -5.36 -0.81
CA MET A 25 -11.13 -6.45 0.06
C MET A 25 -12.53 -6.18 0.64
N ASP A 26 -12.78 -4.94 1.10
CA ASP A 26 -14.10 -4.51 1.61
C ASP A 26 -15.17 -4.49 0.50
N ASN A 27 -14.77 -4.12 -0.72
CA ASN A 27 -15.62 -4.17 -1.92
C ASN A 27 -15.88 -5.61 -2.43
N GLY A 28 -15.31 -6.63 -1.80
CA GLY A 28 -15.49 -8.03 -2.19
C GLY A 28 -14.66 -8.46 -3.41
N ALA A 29 -13.52 -7.81 -3.64
CA ALA A 29 -12.60 -8.17 -4.72
C ALA A 29 -12.17 -9.63 -4.65
N THR A 30 -11.91 -10.19 -5.82
CA THR A 30 -11.46 -11.57 -5.98
C THR A 30 -10.04 -11.75 -5.44
N LEU A 31 -9.69 -13.01 -5.14
CA LEU A 31 -8.34 -13.36 -4.73
C LEU A 31 -7.27 -12.96 -5.77
N GLU A 32 -7.62 -12.94 -7.06
CA GLU A 32 -6.71 -12.55 -8.14
C GLU A 32 -6.41 -11.05 -8.11
N GLU A 33 -7.44 -10.21 -7.94
CA GLU A 33 -7.31 -8.75 -7.80
C GLU A 33 -6.49 -8.38 -6.56
N LEU A 34 -6.77 -9.03 -5.42
CA LEU A 34 -6.01 -8.83 -4.19
C LEU A 34 -4.54 -9.24 -4.34
N LYS A 35 -4.26 -10.35 -5.04
CA LYS A 35 -2.89 -10.77 -5.36
C LYS A 35 -2.18 -9.76 -6.25
N PHE A 36 -2.87 -9.26 -7.28
CA PHE A 36 -2.32 -8.24 -8.16
C PHE A 36 -1.91 -6.99 -7.37
N ILE A 37 -2.79 -6.49 -6.49
CA ILE A 37 -2.48 -5.32 -5.64
C ILE A 37 -1.29 -5.60 -4.71
N SER A 38 -1.27 -6.76 -4.05
CA SER A 38 -0.16 -7.14 -3.16
C SER A 38 1.19 -7.25 -3.88
N SER A 39 1.17 -7.62 -5.17
CA SER A 39 2.37 -7.74 -6.00
C SER A 39 2.98 -6.39 -6.39
N ALA A 40 2.20 -5.31 -6.30
CA ALA A 40 2.64 -3.94 -6.56
C ALA A 40 3.32 -3.28 -5.36
N ALA A 41 3.34 -3.93 -4.19
CA ALA A 41 4.03 -3.41 -3.02
C ALA A 41 5.55 -3.55 -3.16
N ASP A 42 6.25 -2.42 -3.19
CA ASP A 42 7.73 -2.39 -3.22
C ASP A 42 8.35 -2.86 -1.88
N ASP A 43 7.63 -2.74 -0.76
CA ASP A 43 8.02 -3.24 0.56
C ASP A 43 6.93 -4.16 1.14
N ILE A 44 7.09 -5.46 0.92
CA ILE A 44 6.13 -6.49 1.34
C ILE A 44 5.97 -6.54 2.87
N ALA A 45 7.02 -6.24 3.64
CA ALA A 45 6.95 -6.30 5.10
C ALA A 45 6.10 -5.15 5.64
N LEU A 46 6.34 -3.93 5.16
CA LEU A 46 5.52 -2.77 5.49
C LEU A 46 4.07 -2.94 5.00
N PHE A 47 3.87 -3.53 3.82
CA PHE A 47 2.53 -3.81 3.28
C PHE A 47 1.68 -4.65 4.24
N TRP A 48 2.18 -5.81 4.67
CA TRP A 48 1.43 -6.68 5.59
C TRP A 48 1.27 -6.07 6.99
N HIS A 49 2.26 -5.30 7.44
CA HIS A 49 2.14 -4.52 8.67
C HIS A 49 0.96 -3.55 8.62
N LEU A 50 0.82 -2.79 7.53
CA LEU A 50 -0.28 -1.84 7.34
C LEU A 50 -1.65 -2.51 7.17
N ILE A 51 -1.70 -3.71 6.57
CA ILE A 51 -2.95 -4.50 6.52
C ILE A 51 -3.38 -4.95 7.92
N GLY A 52 -2.42 -5.32 8.77
CA GLY A 52 -2.68 -5.70 10.17
C GLY A 52 -3.01 -4.51 11.08
N ASN A 53 -2.57 -3.30 10.71
CA ASN A 53 -2.74 -2.07 11.47
C ASN A 53 -3.23 -0.94 10.54
N PRO A 54 -4.46 -1.03 9.99
CA PRO A 54 -4.98 -0.09 9.01
C PRO A 54 -5.05 1.36 9.53
N GLU A 55 -5.14 1.56 10.85
CA GLU A 55 -5.08 2.86 11.51
C GLU A 55 -3.72 3.58 11.38
N GLU A 56 -2.65 2.84 11.07
CA GLU A 56 -1.32 3.40 10.82
C GLU A 56 -1.17 3.90 9.37
N ILE A 57 -2.11 3.58 8.48
CA ILE A 57 -2.10 4.09 7.11
C ILE A 57 -2.36 5.60 7.16
N PRO A 58 -1.42 6.42 6.66
CA PRO A 58 -1.61 7.86 6.69
C PRO A 58 -2.89 8.26 5.96
N LEU A 59 -3.74 9.01 6.65
CA LEU A 59 -4.97 9.58 6.08
C LEU A 59 -4.70 10.62 4.97
N GLN A 60 -3.43 10.92 4.66
CA GLN A 60 -3.08 11.86 3.61
C GLN A 60 -3.76 11.45 2.31
N GLU A 61 -4.81 12.20 1.99
CA GLU A 61 -5.43 12.17 0.69
C GLU A 61 -4.32 12.49 -0.31
N LEU A 62 -4.11 11.58 -1.26
CA LEU A 62 -3.47 11.95 -2.51
C LEU A 62 -4.38 12.99 -3.16
N GLN A 63 -4.27 14.25 -2.74
CA GLN A 63 -4.71 15.38 -3.53
C GLN A 63 -3.77 15.45 -4.72
N GLY A 64 -4.20 14.80 -5.79
CA GLY A 64 -3.67 14.86 -7.14
C GLY A 64 -4.84 14.84 -8.09
#